data_AF-A0A4S5JFQ4-F1
#
_entry.id   AF-A0A4S5JFQ4-F1
#
_cell.length_a   1.000
_cell.length_b   1.000
_cell.length_c   1.000
_cell.angle_alpha   90.00
_cell.angle_beta   90.00
_cell.angle_gamma   90.00
#
_symmetry.space_group_name_H-M   'P 1'
#
loop_
_entity.id
_entity.type
_entity.pdbx_description
1 polymer ?
#
loop_
_entity_poly.entity_id
_entity_poly.type
_entity_poly.pdbx_seq_one_letter_code
_entity_poly.pdbx_strand_id
1 'polypeptide(L)'
;LMVHIYTIGYMHDDDGYSRFFSYISLFTFSMLMLVMANNFMQLFFGWEAVGVVSYLLIGFWYKKPTAIYANLKAFLVNRVGDFG
;
A
#
# COMPACT_ATOMS: atom_id res chain seq x y z
N LEU A 1 -10.87 6.54 4.81
CA LEU A 1 -11.57 7.41 5.79
C LEU A 1 -11.70 6.74 7.16
N MET A 2 -12.46 5.63 7.33
CA MET A 2 -12.48 4.90 8.63
C MET A 2 -11.09 4.40 9.05
N VAL A 3 -10.31 3.87 8.11
CA VAL A 3 -8.95 3.37 8.36
C VAL A 3 -7.99 4.51 8.77
N HIS A 4 -8.17 5.71 8.20
CA HIS A 4 -7.41 6.92 8.56
C HIS A 4 -7.71 7.38 9.99
N ILE A 5 -8.98 7.36 10.41
CA ILE A 5 -9.36 7.70 11.78
C ILE A 5 -8.84 6.66 12.78
N TYR A 6 -8.91 5.38 12.42
CA TYR A 6 -8.39 4.29 13.25
C TYR A 6 -6.88 4.39 13.47
N THR A 7 -6.13 4.83 12.46
CA THR A 7 -4.66 4.95 12.55
C THR A 7 -4.18 6.11 13.40
N ILE A 8 -4.95 7.19 13.50
CA ILE A 8 -4.68 8.29 14.44
C ILE A 8 -4.68 7.79 15.89
N GLY A 9 -5.64 6.93 16.25
CA GLY A 9 -5.72 6.34 17.59
C GLY A 9 -4.72 5.20 17.82
N TYR A 10 -4.51 4.33 16.83
CA TYR A 10 -3.66 3.14 16.97
C TYR A 10 -2.15 3.46 17.00
N MET A 11 -1.71 4.53 16.32
CA MET A 11 -0.28 4.93 16.24
C MET A 11 0.02 6.24 16.98
N HIS A 12 -0.83 6.65 17.93
CA HIS A 12 -0.66 7.89 18.70
C HIS A 12 0.69 7.96 19.46
N ASP A 13 1.21 6.80 19.87
CA ASP A 13 2.46 6.66 20.65
C ASP A 13 3.72 6.35 19.82
N ASP A 14 3.64 6.34 18.48
CA ASP A 14 4.73 5.87 17.62
C ASP A 14 5.23 6.96 16.65
N ASP A 15 6.53 7.28 16.69
CA ASP A 15 7.19 8.29 15.84
C ASP A 15 7.06 8.00 14.32
N GLY A 16 6.63 6.80 13.96
CA GLY A 16 6.35 6.38 12.59
C GLY A 16 5.03 6.89 12.01
N TYR A 17 4.18 7.59 12.78
CA TYR A 17 2.83 8.00 12.39
C TYR A 17 2.76 8.68 11.02
N SER A 18 3.62 9.67 10.75
CA SER A 18 3.63 10.43 9.49
C SER A 18 3.90 9.55 8.27
N ARG A 19 4.74 8.52 8.42
CA ARG A 19 5.05 7.55 7.35
C ARG A 19 3.86 6.63 7.07
N PHE A 20 3.23 6.08 8.11
CA PHE A 20 2.05 5.21 7.96
C PHE A 20 0.87 5.95 7.35
N PHE A 21 0.61 7.17 7.81
CA PHE A 21 -0.45 8.02 7.31
C PHE A 21 -0.25 8.38 5.82
N SER A 22 0.99 8.64 5.41
CA SER A 22 1.34 8.90 4.01
C SER A 22 1.06 7.68 3.13
N TYR A 23 1.40 6.47 3.59
CA TYR A 23 1.15 5.24 2.83
C TYR A 23 -0.34 4.92 2.68
N ILE A 24 -1.16 5.10 3.73
CA ILE A 24 -2.61 4.88 3.61
C ILE A 24 -3.24 5.92 2.67
N SER A 25 -2.78 7.17 2.72
CA SER A 25 -3.27 8.22 1.82
C SER A 25 -2.90 7.94 0.36
N LEU A 26 -1.67 7.48 0.11
CA LEU A 26 -1.25 6.98 -1.20
C LEU A 26 -2.07 5.77 -1.65
N PHE A 27 -2.45 4.87 -0.73
CA PHE A 27 -3.26 3.70 -1.06
C PHE A 27 -4.63 4.13 -1.58
N THR A 28 -5.29 5.05 -0.86
CA THR A 28 -6.57 5.60 -1.32
C THR A 28 -6.44 6.39 -2.62
N PHE A 29 -5.32 7.09 -2.83
CA PHE A 29 -5.06 7.81 -4.07
C PHE A 29 -4.90 6.85 -5.26
N SER A 30 -4.08 5.81 -5.13
CA SER A 30 -3.90 4.79 -6.17
C SER A 30 -5.22 4.08 -6.49
N MET A 31 -6.03 3.80 -5.47
CA MET A 31 -7.34 3.17 -5.68
C MET A 31 -8.34 4.08 -6.39
N LEU A 32 -8.33 5.39 -6.09
CA LEU A 32 -9.12 6.38 -6.82
C LEU A 32 -8.64 6.52 -8.27
N MET A 33 -7.33 6.52 -8.51
CA MET A 33 -6.74 6.57 -9.85
C MET A 33 -7.14 5.35 -10.69
N LEU A 34 -7.22 4.18 -10.07
CA LEU A 34 -7.68 2.94 -10.72
C LEU A 34 -9.18 3.00 -11.06
N VAL A 35 -10.03 3.48 -10.15
CA VAL A 35 -11.49 3.59 -10.40
C VAL A 35 -11.80 4.65 -11.46
N MET A 36 -11.04 5.74 -11.52
CA MET A 36 -11.18 6.77 -12.56
C MET A 36 -10.47 6.40 -13.88
N ALA A 37 -9.80 5.26 -13.96
CA ALA A 37 -9.09 4.87 -15.17
C ALA A 37 -10.08 4.54 -16.29
N ASN A 38 -9.98 5.30 -17.38
CA ASN A 38 -10.76 5.16 -18.60
C ASN A 38 -9.94 4.56 -19.76
N ASN A 39 -8.66 4.27 -19.53
CA ASN A 39 -7.74 3.68 -20.50
C ASN A 39 -6.96 2.51 -19.87
N PHE A 40 -6.65 1.48 -20.67
CA PHE A 40 -5.87 0.31 -20.23
C PHE A 40 -4.52 0.69 -19.60
N MET A 41 -3.84 1.71 -20.15
CA MET A 41 -2.56 2.19 -19.63
C MET A 41 -2.71 2.84 -18.23
N GLN A 42 -3.79 3.58 -18.01
CA GLN A 42 -4.07 4.21 -16.72
C GLN A 42 -4.52 3.18 -15.67
N LEU A 43 -5.25 2.15 -16.11
CA LEU A 43 -5.64 1.03 -15.26
C LEU A 43 -4.41 0.23 -14.81
N PHE A 44 -3.49 -0.07 -15.73
CA PHE A 44 -2.22 -0.74 -15.41
C PHE A 44 -1.36 0.09 -14.44
N PHE A 45 -1.27 1.40 -14.67
CA PHE A 45 -0.53 2.29 -13.78
C PHE A 45 -1.16 2.38 -12.38
N GLY A 46 -2.49 2.51 -12.29
CA GLY A 46 -3.20 2.49 -11.02
C GLY A 46 -3.06 1.17 -10.28
N TRP A 47 -3.08 0.06 -11.03
CA TRP A 47 -2.91 -1.29 -10.49
C TRP A 47 -1.51 -1.50 -9.89
N GLU A 48 -0.46 -1.18 -10.63
CA GLU A 48 0.93 -1.22 -10.15
C GLU A 48 1.14 -0.30 -8.94
N ALA A 49 0.54 0.90 -8.96
CA ALA A 49 0.61 1.85 -7.85
C ALA A 49 -0.06 1.30 -6.57
N VAL A 50 -1.16 0.56 -6.70
CA VAL A 50 -1.79 -0.14 -5.56
C VAL A 50 -0.87 -1.26 -5.04
N GLY A 51 -0.22 -2.01 -5.94
CA GLY A 51 0.74 -3.05 -5.59
C GLY A 51 1.95 -2.53 -4.80
N VAL A 52 2.57 -1.44 -5.27
CA VAL A 52 3.73 -0.80 -4.62
C VAL A 52 3.35 -0.21 -3.25
N VAL A 53 2.19 0.44 -3.14
CA VAL A 53 1.78 1.02 -1.86
C VAL A 53 1.42 -0.06 -0.83
N SER A 54 0.81 -1.17 -1.27
CA SER A 54 0.55 -2.33 -0.42
C SER A 54 1.85 -2.94 0.11
N TYR A 55 2.89 -3.00 -0.72
CA TYR A 55 4.23 -3.42 -0.32
C TYR A 55 4.83 -2.49 0.74
N LEU A 56 4.72 -1.17 0.56
CA LEU A 56 5.23 -0.19 1.54
C LEU A 56 4.49 -0.29 2.89
N LEU A 57 3.18 -0.59 2.87
CA LEU A 57 2.36 -0.79 4.07
C LEU A 57 2.74 -2.07 4.84
N ILE A 58 2.92 -3.20 4.16
CA ILE A 58 3.34 -4.47 4.80
C ILE A 58 4.77 -4.35 5.33
N GLY A 59 5.64 -3.64 4.60
CA GLY A 59 7.02 -3.36 4.98
C GLY A 59 7.21 -2.27 6.03
N PHE A 60 6.14 -1.62 6.51
CA PHE A 60 6.24 -0.51 7.46
C PHE A 60 6.97 -0.90 8.76
N TRP A 61 6.77 -2.14 9.25
CA TRP A 61 7.52 -2.72 10.37
C TRP A 61 8.82 -3.41 9.91
N TYR A 62 9.67 -2.67 9.20
CA TYR A 62 10.95 -3.16 8.68
C TYR A 62 11.91 -3.71 9.76
N LYS A 63 11.71 -3.38 11.03
CA LYS A 63 12.47 -3.97 12.15
C LYS A 63 12.21 -5.46 12.36
N LYS A 64 11.08 -6.01 11.89
CA LYS A 64 10.77 -7.44 12.02
C LYS A 64 11.14 -8.20 10.74
N PRO A 65 12.03 -9.22 10.81
CA PRO A 65 12.40 -10.01 9.63
C PRO A 65 11.22 -10.77 9.03
N THR A 66 10.21 -11.10 9.84
CA THR A 66 8.95 -11.70 9.37
C THR A 66 8.13 -10.75 8.50
N ALA A 67 8.14 -9.46 8.79
CA ALA A 67 7.46 -8.45 7.98
C ALA A 67 8.15 -8.26 6.62
N ILE A 68 9.48 -8.31 6.59
CA ILE A 68 10.27 -8.25 5.34
C ILE A 68 9.94 -9.46 4.43
N TYR A 69 9.91 -10.66 5.00
CA TYR A 69 9.62 -11.88 4.23
C TYR A 69 8.17 -11.92 3.71
N ALA A 70 7.22 -11.48 4.54
CA ALA A 70 5.82 -11.34 4.15
C ALA A 70 5.65 -10.30 3.03
N ASN A 71 6.40 -9.20 3.12
CA ASN A 71 6.39 -8.14 2.12
C ASN A 71 6.90 -8.63 0.76
N LEU A 72 8.03 -9.35 0.77
CA LEU A 72 8.63 -9.93 -0.44
C LEU A 72 7.68 -10.95 -1.11
N LYS A 73 7.00 -11.77 -0.29
CA LYS A 73 6.01 -12.74 -0.78
C LYS A 73 4.80 -12.04 -1.41
N ALA A 74 4.28 -11.00 -0.76
CA ALA A 74 3.16 -10.23 -1.29
C ALA A 74 3.50 -9.54 -2.61
N PHE A 75 4.72 -9.00 -2.73
CA PHE A 75 5.22 -8.41 -3.99
C PHE A 75 5.30 -9.43 -5.11
N LEU A 76 5.90 -10.60 -4.86
CA LEU A 76 6.01 -11.67 -5.84
C LEU A 76 4.63 -12.13 -6.33
N VAL A 77 3.65 -12.26 -5.43
CA VAL A 77 2.30 -12.68 -5.81
C VAL A 77 1.58 -11.61 -6.63
N ASN A 78 1.67 -10.33 -6.25
CA ASN A 78 1.11 -9.24 -7.06
C ASN A 78 1.74 -9.21 -8.45
N ARG A 79 3.08 -9.29 -8.52
CA ARG A 79 3.80 -9.26 -9.80
C ARG A 79 3.45 -10.43 -10.71
N VAL A 80 3.25 -11.63 -10.17
CA VAL A 80 2.80 -12.80 -10.94
C VAL A 80 1.35 -12.61 -11.41
N GLY A 81 0.49 -12.00 -10.60
CA GLY A 81 -0.88 -11.63 -11.00
C GLY A 81 -0.93 -10.62 -12.15
N ASP A 82 0.05 -9.72 -12.25
CA ASP A 82 0.14 -8.71 -13.32
C ASP A 82 0.53 -9.30 -14.68
N PHE A 83 1.11 -10.51 -14.72
CA PHE A 83 1.48 -11.23 -15.95
C PHE A 83 0.42 -12.23 -16.43
N GLY A 84 -0.71 -12.35 -15.71
CA GLY A 84 -1.80 -13.29 -15.99
C GLY A 84 -2.87 -12.77 -16.92
#